data_AF-A0AAN8BE63-F1
#
_entry.id   AF-A0AAN8BE63-F1
#
_cell.length_a   1.000
_cell.length_b   1.000
_cell.length_c   1.000
_cell.angle_alpha   90.00
_cell.angle_beta   90.00
_cell.angle_gamma   90.00
#
_symmetry.space_group_name_H-M   'P 1'
#
loop_
_entity.id
_entity.type
_entity.pdbx_description
1 polymer ?
#
loop_
_entity_poly.entity_id
_entity_poly.type
_entity_poly.pdbx_seq_one_letter_code
_entity_poly.pdbx_strand_id
1 'polypeptide(L)'
;MFDRLLEQRWAVAAVLSDRSVTTLSDARTLDLADDSWIVMEEMLPVLRSLKCTTTALCGESGVSSSMIYPVTATLLTKHLPVAPGESKKVAEYKQTVSVSLKRRLKPDEVESAKNVPFIASFLDPRHKHLKFANDALRDAQSRSCFQP
;
A
#
# COMPACT_ATOMS: atom_id res chain seq x y z
N MET A 1 -5.73 -10.02 -8.40
CA MET A 1 -6.35 -11.35 -8.16
C MET A 1 -7.70 -11.19 -7.49
N PHE A 2 -7.80 -10.62 -6.28
CA PHE A 2 -9.08 -10.44 -5.57
C PHE A 2 -10.13 -9.67 -6.38
N ASP A 3 -9.75 -8.59 -7.08
CA ASP A 3 -10.67 -7.86 -7.98
C ASP A 3 -11.40 -8.79 -8.95
N ARG A 4 -10.64 -9.64 -9.65
CA ARG A 4 -11.16 -10.54 -10.67
C ARG A 4 -11.95 -11.71 -10.06
N LEU A 5 -11.50 -12.21 -8.91
CA LEU A 5 -12.20 -13.29 -8.21
C LEU A 5 -13.57 -12.82 -7.69
N LEU A 6 -13.64 -11.60 -7.15
CA LEU A 6 -14.90 -10.98 -6.72
C LEU A 6 -15.84 -10.70 -7.90
N GLU A 7 -15.30 -10.17 -9.00
CA GLU A 7 -16.04 -9.97 -10.25
C GLU A 7 -16.65 -11.29 -10.77
N GLN A 8 -15.90 -12.38 -10.65
CA GLN A 8 -16.30 -13.70 -11.11
C GLN A 8 -17.04 -14.54 -10.05
N ARG A 9 -17.40 -13.98 -8.88
CA ARG A 9 -18.02 -14.72 -7.77
C ARG A 9 -19.19 -15.60 -8.21
N TRP A 10 -20.11 -15.04 -9.00
CA TRP A 10 -21.28 -15.78 -9.51
C TRP A 10 -20.93 -16.81 -10.58
N ALA A 11 -19.94 -16.53 -11.41
CA ALA A 11 -19.47 -17.51 -12.40
C ALA A 11 -18.81 -18.71 -11.70
N VAL A 12 -18.00 -18.47 -10.67
CA VAL A 12 -17.42 -19.53 -9.83
C VAL A 12 -18.54 -20.33 -9.15
N ALA A 13 -19.49 -19.67 -8.51
CA ALA A 13 -20.62 -20.34 -7.84
C ALA A 13 -21.46 -21.20 -8.82
N ALA A 14 -21.70 -20.71 -10.03
CA ALA A 14 -22.43 -21.44 -11.07
C ALA A 14 -21.69 -22.73 -11.48
N VAL A 15 -20.38 -22.63 -11.74
CA VAL A 15 -19.57 -23.80 -12.12
C VAL A 15 -19.49 -24.83 -10.97
N LEU A 16 -19.34 -24.39 -9.72
CA LEU A 16 -19.27 -25.30 -8.56
C LEU A 16 -20.63 -25.97 -8.25
N SER A 17 -21.73 -25.34 -8.66
CA SER A 17 -23.09 -25.86 -8.50
C SER A 17 -23.48 -26.85 -9.60
N ASP A 18 -22.89 -26.73 -10.79
CA ASP A 18 -23.17 -27.60 -11.92
C ASP A 18 -22.54 -28.99 -11.75
N ARG A 19 -23.39 -30.01 -11.58
CA ARG A 19 -22.97 -31.41 -11.39
C ARG A 19 -22.52 -32.11 -12.67
N SER A 20 -22.75 -31.52 -13.84
CA SER A 20 -22.21 -32.01 -15.10
C SER A 20 -20.74 -31.62 -15.31
N VAL A 21 -20.29 -30.55 -14.62
CA VAL A 21 -18.93 -29.99 -14.74
C VAL A 21 -18.09 -30.25 -13.49
N THR A 22 -18.70 -30.15 -12.29
CA THR A 22 -17.97 -30.21 -11.01
C THR A 22 -18.52 -31.30 -10.09
N THR A 23 -17.66 -32.22 -9.65
CA THR A 23 -18.06 -33.26 -8.70
C THR A 23 -18.38 -32.66 -7.33
N LEU A 24 -19.16 -33.38 -6.51
CA LEU A 24 -19.51 -32.90 -5.16
C LEU A 24 -18.27 -32.75 -4.26
N SER A 25 -17.27 -33.62 -4.43
CA SER A 25 -16.02 -33.57 -3.68
C SER A 25 -15.22 -32.31 -4.03
N ASP A 26 -15.10 -32.02 -5.33
CA ASP A 26 -14.38 -30.84 -5.80
C ASP A 26 -15.09 -29.56 -5.37
N ALA A 27 -16.41 -29.51 -5.50
CA ALA A 27 -17.21 -28.36 -5.06
C ALA A 27 -16.97 -28.05 -3.57
N ARG A 28 -17.01 -29.05 -2.69
CA ARG A 28 -16.74 -28.85 -1.25
C ARG A 28 -15.33 -28.38 -0.94
N THR A 29 -14.36 -28.73 -1.78
CA THR A 29 -12.95 -28.39 -1.57
C THR A 29 -12.62 -27.00 -2.14
N LEU A 30 -13.26 -26.61 -3.24
CA LEU A 30 -12.99 -25.38 -3.97
C LEU A 30 -13.88 -24.21 -3.55
N ASP A 31 -15.03 -24.48 -2.92
CA ASP A 31 -15.95 -23.43 -2.49
C ASP A 31 -15.36 -22.61 -1.35
N LEU A 32 -15.57 -21.30 -1.44
CA LEU A 32 -15.08 -20.34 -0.45
C LEU A 32 -16.22 -20.01 0.51
N ALA A 33 -15.95 -20.12 1.81
CA ALA A 33 -16.89 -19.67 2.83
C ALA A 33 -17.24 -18.18 2.67
N ASP A 34 -18.47 -17.80 3.02
CA ASP A 34 -18.95 -16.41 2.93
C ASP A 34 -18.02 -15.41 3.65
N ASP A 35 -17.49 -15.77 4.81
CA ASP A 35 -16.51 -14.97 5.55
C ASP A 35 -15.24 -14.68 4.72
N SER A 36 -14.83 -15.60 3.85
CA SER A 36 -13.67 -15.39 2.96
C SER A 36 -13.96 -14.37 1.88
N TRP A 37 -15.18 -14.38 1.33
CA TRP A 37 -15.64 -13.38 0.37
C TRP A 37 -15.68 -11.99 0.99
N ILE A 38 -16.25 -11.87 2.20
CA ILE A 38 -16.30 -10.61 2.95
C ILE A 38 -14.89 -10.07 3.19
N VAL A 39 -13.97 -10.91 3.66
CA VAL A 39 -12.57 -10.49 3.90
C VAL A 39 -11.91 -10.00 2.61
N MET A 40 -12.15 -10.63 1.47
CA MET A 40 -11.60 -10.15 0.19
C MET A 40 -12.16 -8.79 -0.20
N GLU A 41 -13.46 -8.57 -0.02
CA GLU A 41 -14.12 -7.28 -0.28
C GLU A 41 -13.55 -6.17 0.61
N GLU A 42 -13.42 -6.44 1.91
CA GLU A 42 -12.88 -5.49 2.88
C GLU A 42 -11.38 -5.17 2.66
N MET A 43 -10.58 -6.14 2.21
CA MET A 43 -9.16 -5.95 1.92
C MET A 43 -8.91 -5.22 0.60
N LEU A 44 -9.87 -5.23 -0.32
CA LEU A 44 -9.67 -4.73 -1.68
C LEU A 44 -9.21 -3.26 -1.75
N PRO A 45 -9.77 -2.31 -0.97
CA PRO A 45 -9.35 -0.91 -1.03
C PRO A 45 -7.89 -0.68 -0.65
N VAL A 46 -7.40 -1.35 0.41
CA VAL A 46 -6.01 -1.22 0.84
C VAL A 46 -5.07 -1.88 -0.17
N LEU A 47 -5.43 -3.05 -0.70
CA LEU A 47 -4.65 -3.74 -1.74
C LEU A 47 -4.57 -2.93 -3.04
N ARG A 48 -5.66 -2.26 -3.44
CA ARG A 48 -5.65 -1.33 -4.59
C ARG A 48 -4.73 -0.14 -4.36
N SER A 49 -4.73 0.42 -3.15
CA SER A 49 -3.84 1.53 -2.78
C SER A 49 -2.36 1.12 -2.87
N LEU A 50 -2.04 -0.09 -2.41
CA LEU A 50 -0.71 -0.68 -2.53
C LEU A 50 -0.33 -0.97 -3.99
N LYS A 51 -1.24 -1.56 -4.77
CA LYS A 51 -1.03 -1.78 -6.20
C LYS A 51 -0.73 -0.48 -6.93
N CYS A 52 -1.55 0.55 -6.71
CA CYS A 52 -1.36 1.88 -7.31
C CYS A 52 0.00 2.47 -6.94
N THR A 53 0.37 2.40 -5.66
CA THR A 53 1.68 2.85 -5.16
C THR A 53 2.83 2.11 -5.84
N THR A 54 2.77 0.78 -5.91
CA THR A 54 3.82 -0.02 -6.55
C THR A 54 3.89 0.27 -8.05
N THR A 55 2.75 0.36 -8.76
CA THR A 55 2.74 0.73 -10.18
C THR A 55 3.35 2.12 -10.40
N ALA A 56 3.03 3.08 -9.55
CA ALA A 56 3.59 4.43 -9.61
C ALA A 56 5.10 4.45 -9.33
N LEU A 57 5.62 3.56 -8.47
CA LEU A 57 7.04 3.45 -8.13
C LEU A 57 7.85 2.49 -9.01
N CYS A 58 7.19 1.67 -9.82
CA CYS A 58 7.85 0.70 -10.72
C CYS A 58 7.70 1.06 -12.21
N GLY A 59 7.06 2.19 -12.55
CA GLY A 59 6.94 2.66 -13.93
C GLY A 59 8.28 3.09 -14.55
N GLU A 60 8.51 2.72 -15.80
CA GLU A 60 9.79 2.98 -16.49
C GLU A 60 9.96 4.43 -16.95
N SER A 61 8.87 5.14 -17.24
CA SER A 61 8.88 6.46 -17.91
C SER A 61 8.77 7.67 -16.98
N GLY A 62 8.84 7.50 -15.66
CA GLY A 62 8.63 8.61 -14.73
C GLY A 62 8.95 8.35 -13.26
N VAL A 63 9.57 7.21 -12.93
CA VAL A 63 10.00 6.92 -11.56
C VAL A 63 11.36 7.53 -11.33
N SER A 64 11.34 8.68 -10.67
CA SER A 64 12.51 9.19 -9.99
C SER A 64 12.53 8.66 -8.56
N SER A 65 13.72 8.34 -8.06
CA SER A 65 13.98 8.03 -6.64
C SER A 65 13.36 9.08 -5.70
N SER A 66 13.09 10.28 -6.21
CA SER A 66 12.39 11.38 -5.55
C SER A 66 10.91 11.17 -5.22
N MET A 67 10.27 10.13 -5.76
CA MET A 67 8.87 9.83 -5.45
C MET A 67 8.71 8.88 -4.26
N ILE A 68 9.79 8.20 -3.85
CA ILE A 68 9.73 7.14 -2.84
C ILE A 68 9.21 7.65 -1.50
N TYR A 69 9.78 8.73 -0.97
CA TYR A 69 9.33 9.30 0.31
C TYR A 69 7.94 9.97 0.21
N PRO A 70 7.66 10.83 -0.80
CA PRO A 70 6.33 11.43 -0.98
C PRO A 70 5.18 10.41 -1.09
N VAL A 71 5.36 9.38 -1.92
CA VAL A 71 4.34 8.36 -2.13
C VAL A 71 4.15 7.51 -0.88
N THR A 72 5.24 7.09 -0.23
CA THR A 72 5.15 6.33 1.03
C THR A 72 4.49 7.14 2.13
N ALA A 73 4.82 8.43 2.28
CA ALA A 73 4.18 9.30 3.26
C ALA A 73 2.68 9.42 2.99
N THR A 74 2.27 9.52 1.73
CA THR A 74 0.85 9.53 1.34
C THR A 74 0.16 8.22 1.71
N LEU A 75 0.81 7.08 1.44
CA LEU A 75 0.29 5.76 1.80
C LEU A 75 0.10 5.62 3.33
N LEU A 76 1.11 6.02 4.11
CA LEU A 76 1.09 5.98 5.58
C LEU A 76 0.04 6.91 6.20
N THR A 77 -0.19 8.09 5.62
CA THR A 77 -1.05 9.12 6.21
C THR A 77 -2.50 9.07 5.71
N LYS A 78 -2.76 8.52 4.51
CA LYS A 78 -4.10 8.53 3.91
C LYS A 78 -4.72 7.14 3.76
N HIS A 79 -3.93 6.11 3.45
CA HIS A 79 -4.47 4.81 3.03
C HIS A 79 -4.30 3.71 4.08
N LEU A 80 -3.27 3.81 4.91
CA LEU A 80 -2.98 2.86 5.98
C LEU A 80 -3.50 3.21 7.39
N PRO A 81 -4.00 4.43 7.70
CA PRO A 81 -4.71 4.63 8.95
C PRO A 81 -5.93 3.72 9.05
N VAL A 82 -6.19 3.20 10.25
CA VAL A 82 -7.37 2.40 10.55
C VAL A 82 -8.57 3.32 10.68
N ALA A 83 -9.60 3.07 9.89
CA ALA A 83 -10.85 3.84 9.92
C ALA A 83 -11.85 3.22 10.91
N PRO A 84 -12.76 4.03 11.50
CA PRO A 84 -13.80 3.51 12.38
C PRO A 84 -14.72 2.56 11.61
N GLY A 85 -15.00 1.39 12.20
CA GLY A 85 -15.86 0.36 11.59
C GLY A 85 -15.12 -0.62 10.67
N GLU A 86 -13.80 -0.50 10.49
CA GLU A 86 -13.03 -1.51 9.77
C GLU A 86 -12.91 -2.82 10.57
N SER A 87 -12.90 -3.94 9.86
CA SER A 87 -12.71 -5.25 10.49
C SER A 87 -11.33 -5.39 11.11
N LYS A 88 -11.23 -6.22 12.15
CA LYS A 88 -9.97 -6.50 12.86
C LYS A 88 -8.87 -6.97 11.89
N LYS A 89 -9.22 -7.79 10.90
CA LYS A 89 -8.28 -8.31 9.89
C LYS A 89 -7.69 -7.18 9.05
N VAL A 90 -8.50 -6.24 8.56
CA VAL A 90 -8.01 -5.08 7.79
C VAL A 90 -7.14 -4.17 8.64
N ALA A 91 -7.55 -3.92 9.89
CA ALA A 91 -6.78 -3.11 10.82
C ALA A 91 -5.39 -3.71 11.11
N GLU A 92 -5.33 -5.01 11.40
CA GLU A 92 -4.06 -5.74 11.61
C GLU A 92 -3.17 -5.72 10.38
N TYR A 93 -3.75 -5.90 9.18
CA TYR A 93 -3.02 -5.83 7.93
C TYR A 93 -2.41 -4.43 7.71
N LYS A 94 -3.24 -3.38 7.81
CA LYS A 94 -2.79 -1.98 7.69
C LYS A 94 -1.69 -1.64 8.67
N GLN A 95 -1.81 -2.10 9.91
CA GLN A 95 -0.80 -1.87 10.94
C GLN A 95 0.51 -2.59 10.59
N THR A 96 0.44 -3.86 10.18
CA THR A 96 1.62 -4.64 9.79
C THR A 96 2.35 -4.02 8.60
N VAL A 97 1.61 -3.58 7.59
CA VAL A 97 2.17 -2.89 6.42
C VAL A 97 2.81 -1.56 6.83
N SER A 98 2.12 -0.77 7.67
CA SER A 98 2.65 0.50 8.18
C SER A 98 3.96 0.32 8.93
N VAL A 99 4.03 -0.65 9.85
CA VAL A 99 5.25 -0.96 10.60
C VAL A 99 6.37 -1.40 9.66
N SER A 100 6.07 -2.25 8.68
CA SER A 100 7.06 -2.71 7.71
C SER A 100 7.64 -1.56 6.87
N LEU A 101 6.78 -0.65 6.40
CA LEU A 101 7.21 0.53 5.61
C LEU A 101 8.01 1.51 6.46
N LYS A 102 7.54 1.85 7.66
CA LYS A 102 8.27 2.73 8.58
C LYS A 102 9.63 2.17 8.94
N ARG A 103 9.75 0.87 9.19
CA ARG A 103 11.04 0.21 9.47
C ARG A 103 12.01 0.31 8.29
N ARG A 104 11.54 0.18 7.05
CA ARG A 104 12.39 0.19 5.84
C ARG A 104 12.84 1.58 5.44
N LEU A 105 11.95 2.57 5.55
CA LEU A 105 12.20 3.93 5.05
C LEU A 105 12.52 4.94 6.15
N LYS A 106 12.25 4.60 7.41
CA LYS A 106 12.53 5.41 8.60
C LYS A 106 12.13 6.88 8.43
N PRO A 107 10.91 7.17 7.95
CA PRO A 107 10.53 8.52 7.50
C PRO A 107 10.57 9.58 8.61
N ASP A 108 10.55 9.15 9.87
CA ASP A 108 10.57 10.02 11.05
C ASP A 108 11.99 10.26 11.61
N GLU A 109 12.99 9.49 11.17
CA GLU A 109 14.37 9.58 11.64
C GLU A 109 15.17 10.61 10.83
N VAL A 110 15.92 11.48 11.51
CA VAL A 110 16.80 12.49 10.87
C VAL A 110 17.86 11.84 9.97
N GLU A 111 18.34 10.64 10.33
CA GLU A 111 19.32 9.90 9.52
C GLU A 111 18.79 9.55 8.11
N SER A 112 17.47 9.45 7.94
CA SER A 112 16.86 9.21 6.63
C SER A 112 17.11 10.33 5.64
N ALA A 113 17.46 11.53 6.11
CA ALA A 113 17.79 12.65 5.25
C ALA A 113 19.06 12.42 4.42
N LYS A 114 19.91 11.47 4.82
CA LYS A 114 21.10 11.04 4.06
C LYS A 114 20.77 9.98 3.00
N ASN A 115 19.58 9.40 3.01
CA ASN A 115 19.20 8.36 2.05
C ASN A 115 19.03 8.98 0.65
N VAL A 116 19.59 8.32 -0.37
CA VAL A 116 19.50 8.78 -1.77
C VAL A 116 18.06 9.10 -2.21
N PRO A 117 17.02 8.29 -1.88
CA PRO A 117 15.65 8.64 -2.21
C PRO A 117 15.13 9.90 -1.51
N PHE A 118 15.59 10.18 -0.29
CA PHE A 118 15.21 11.40 0.42
C PHE A 118 15.85 12.63 -0.22
N ILE A 119 17.15 12.57 -0.51
CA ILE A 119 17.88 13.63 -1.20
C ILE A 119 17.26 13.90 -2.57
N ALA A 120 16.97 12.84 -3.33
CA ALA A 120 16.26 12.98 -4.60
C ALA A 120 14.89 13.65 -4.42
N SER A 121 14.13 13.28 -3.38
CA SER A 121 12.82 13.88 -3.05
C SER A 121 12.95 15.36 -2.72
N PHE A 122 14.02 15.74 -2.03
CA PHE A 122 14.34 17.12 -1.67
C PHE A 122 14.71 17.98 -2.89
N LEU A 123 15.51 17.42 -3.80
CA LEU A 123 15.93 18.11 -5.03
C LEU A 123 14.84 18.18 -6.10
N ASP A 124 13.72 17.48 -5.93
CA ASP A 124 12.60 17.48 -6.88
C ASP A 124 11.71 18.72 -6.67
N PRO A 125 11.59 19.61 -7.68
CA PRO A 125 10.77 20.82 -7.56
C PRO A 125 9.29 20.55 -7.22
N ARG A 126 8.76 19.36 -7.58
CA ARG A 126 7.38 18.95 -7.25
C ARG A 126 7.17 18.81 -5.74
N HIS A 127 8.24 18.66 -4.98
CA HIS A 127 8.21 18.39 -3.55
C HIS A 127 8.91 19.47 -2.72
N LYS A 128 9.11 20.68 -3.26
CA LYS A 128 9.77 21.82 -2.61
C LYS A 128 9.30 22.16 -1.18
N HIS A 129 8.06 21.82 -0.84
CA HIS A 129 7.47 22.08 0.47
C HIS A 129 7.65 20.93 1.48
N LEU A 130 8.30 19.83 1.07
CA LEU A 130 8.63 18.67 1.90
C LEU A 130 7.44 18.20 2.76
N LYS A 131 6.22 18.20 2.20
CA LYS A 131 5.00 17.80 2.92
C LYS A 131 5.06 16.37 3.48
N PHE A 132 6.00 15.57 2.97
CA PHE A 132 6.26 14.20 3.38
C PHE A 132 7.23 14.08 4.57
N ALA A 133 7.99 15.14 4.90
CA ALA A 133 8.94 15.18 5.99
C ALA A 133 8.37 15.89 7.22
N ASN A 134 8.81 15.48 8.41
CA ASN A 134 8.52 16.18 9.66
C ASN A 134 9.35 17.47 9.78
N ASP A 135 8.97 18.35 10.71
CA ASP A 135 9.61 19.67 10.84
C ASP A 135 11.10 19.57 11.22
N ALA A 136 11.46 18.60 12.08
CA ALA A 136 12.85 18.34 12.44
C ALA A 136 13.73 17.96 11.23
N LEU A 137 13.20 17.16 10.29
CA LEU A 137 13.87 16.78 9.05
C LEU A 137 14.01 17.96 8.08
N ARG A 138 12.98 18.82 8.00
CA ARG A 138 13.04 20.06 7.19
C ARG A 138 14.11 21.01 7.70
N ASP A 139 14.21 21.17 9.01
CA ASP A 139 15.21 22.02 9.65
C ASP A 139 16.62 21.45 9.51
N ALA A 140 16.80 20.13 9.69
CA ALA A 140 18.09 19.47 9.55
C ALA A 140 18.65 19.60 8.13
N GLN A 141 17.81 19.47 7.11
CA GLN A 141 18.24 19.62 5.72
C GLN A 141 18.51 21.07 5.33
N SER A 142 17.70 22.01 5.81
CA SER A 142 17.97 23.45 5.63
C SER A 142 19.36 23.80 6.16
N ARG A 143 19.75 23.29 7.33
CA ARG A 143 21.09 23.51 7.91
C ARG A 143 22.21 22.85 7.11
N SER A 144 21.99 21.65 6.57
CA SER A 144 22.99 20.91 5.78
C SER A 144 23.31 21.58 4.43
N CYS A 145 22.39 22.36 3.86
CA CYS A 145 22.64 23.12 2.63
C CYS A 145 23.37 24.47 2.86
N PHE A 146 23.45 24.94 4.11
CA PHE A 146 24.05 26.23 4.48
C PHE A 146 25.36 26.10 5.28
N GLN A 147 25.90 24.89 5.45
CA GLN A 147 27.26 24.72 5.98
C GLN A 147 28.25 24.56 4.81
N PRO A 148 29.28 25.43 4.72
CA PRO A 148 30.28 25.42 3.65
C PRO A 148 31.20 24.20 3.70
#